data_AF-A0A7K4MX94-F1
#
_entry.id   AF-A0A7K4MX94-F1
#
_cell.length_a   1.000
_cell.length_b   1.000
_cell.length_c   1.000
_cell.angle_alpha   90.00
_cell.angle_beta   90.00
_cell.angle_gamma   90.00
#
_symmetry.space_group_name_H-M   'P 1'
#
loop_
_entity.id
_entity.type
_entity.pdbx_description
1 polymer ?
#
loop_
_entity_poly.entity_id
_entity_poly.type
_entity_poly.pdbx_seq_one_letter_code
_entity_poly.pdbx_strand_id
1 'polypeptide(L)'
;MSVEEIHPMPDLSPKAHVPKLRDTWYILIPNPEDPNDNSLCIQIIQGPFCHVVVKYKDFKTDPTLNDDGTLTCQYGYDIITSPSDIGERVITDEQGKIFEEKLGKAILEIIEEEHIGNDENRDNNIKESVTE
;
A
#
# COMPACT_ATOMS: atom_id res chain seq x y z
N MET A 1 16.82 2.04 51.49
CA MET A 1 15.84 2.37 50.45
C MET A 1 16.40 1.86 49.14
N SER A 2 15.89 0.73 48.67
CA SER A 2 16.26 0.17 47.37
C SER A 2 15.36 0.80 46.33
N VAL A 3 15.94 1.45 45.32
CA VAL A 3 15.18 1.99 44.19
C VAL A 3 14.97 0.85 43.20
N GLU A 4 13.72 0.44 42.98
CA GLU A 4 13.38 -0.49 41.90
C GLU A 4 13.42 0.30 40.59
N GLU A 5 14.43 0.01 39.78
CA GLU A 5 14.57 0.55 38.43
C GLU A 5 13.58 -0.19 37.52
N ILE A 6 12.45 0.46 37.21
CA ILE A 6 11.49 -0.06 36.24
C ILE A 6 12.09 0.08 34.85
N HIS A 7 12.63 -1.02 34.32
CA HIS A 7 13.02 -1.08 32.91
C HIS A 7 11.75 -1.19 32.05
N PRO A 8 11.47 -0.23 31.16
CA PRO A 8 10.37 -0.37 30.21
C PRO A 8 10.66 -1.58 29.30
N MET A 9 9.66 -2.44 29.12
CA MET A 9 9.75 -3.55 28.16
C MET A 9 10.04 -2.99 26.76
N PRO A 10 10.85 -3.69 25.94
CA PRO A 10 11.05 -3.28 24.55
C PRO A 10 9.69 -3.30 23.84
N ASP A 11 9.35 -2.15 23.24
CA ASP A 11 8.19 -1.98 22.39
C ASP A 11 8.31 -2.93 21.18
N LEU A 12 7.63 -4.07 21.26
CA LEU A 12 7.53 -5.12 20.24
C LEU A 12 6.49 -4.78 19.15
N SER A 13 5.91 -3.58 19.18
CA SER A 13 5.06 -3.08 18.10
C SER A 13 5.82 -3.23 16.77
N PRO A 14 5.22 -3.81 15.72
CA PRO A 14 5.89 -3.91 14.43
C PRO A 14 6.12 -2.49 13.90
N LYS A 15 7.28 -1.93 14.20
CA LYS A 15 7.84 -0.73 13.57
C LYS A 15 8.33 -1.11 12.17
N ALA A 16 7.49 -1.76 11.39
CA ALA A 16 7.61 -1.66 9.95
C ALA A 16 7.06 -0.28 9.60
N HIS A 17 7.86 0.76 9.81
CA HIS A 17 7.68 2.00 9.09
C HIS A 17 7.98 1.65 7.64
N VAL A 18 7.01 1.05 6.95
CA VAL A 18 7.06 0.86 5.51
C VAL A 18 7.31 2.27 4.97
N PRO A 19 8.44 2.51 4.30
CA PRO A 19 8.77 3.85 3.85
C PRO A 19 7.63 4.33 2.96
N LYS A 20 6.97 5.41 3.39
CA LYS A 20 5.78 5.89 2.69
C LYS A 20 6.15 6.23 1.25
N LEU A 21 5.58 5.48 0.32
CA LEU A 21 5.81 5.71 -1.11
C LEU A 21 5.01 6.93 -1.58
N ARG A 22 3.95 7.30 -0.85
CA ARG A 22 3.18 8.53 -1.06
C ARG A 22 4.07 9.75 -0.92
N ASP A 23 3.86 10.75 -1.78
CA ASP A 23 4.60 12.02 -1.86
C ASP A 23 6.08 11.90 -2.31
N THR A 24 6.63 10.69 -2.36
CA THR A 24 8.03 10.44 -2.78
C THR A 24 8.12 9.74 -4.12
N TRP A 25 7.27 8.74 -4.36
CA TRP A 25 7.23 7.98 -5.60
C TRP A 25 5.92 8.17 -6.37
N TYR A 26 4.81 8.31 -5.64
CA TYR A 26 3.49 8.55 -6.22
C TYR A 26 2.71 9.62 -5.45
N ILE A 27 1.71 10.20 -6.10
CA ILE A 27 0.69 11.05 -5.49
C ILE A 27 -0.70 10.58 -5.90
N LEU A 28 -1.69 10.84 -5.04
CA LEU A 28 -3.09 10.63 -5.39
C LEU A 28 -3.62 11.86 -6.11
N ILE A 29 -4.26 11.65 -7.26
CA ILE A 29 -4.91 12.71 -8.03
C ILE A 29 -6.36 12.33 -8.31
N PRO A 30 -7.26 13.31 -8.52
CA PRO A 30 -8.59 13.01 -9.07
C PRO A 30 -8.45 12.40 -10.47
N ASN A 31 -9.46 11.63 -10.89
CA ASN A 31 -9.46 11.04 -12.22
C ASN A 31 -9.41 12.16 -13.30
N PRO A 32 -8.33 12.23 -14.12
CA PRO A 32 -8.19 13.24 -15.17
C PRO A 32 -9.20 13.08 -16.30
N GLU A 33 -9.77 11.88 -16.51
CA GLU A 33 -10.79 11.64 -17.53
C GLU A 33 -12.19 12.03 -17.05
N ASP A 34 -12.50 11.82 -15.76
CA ASP A 34 -13.79 12.18 -15.18
C ASP A 34 -13.63 12.78 -13.76
N PRO A 35 -13.85 14.08 -13.57
CA PRO A 35 -13.66 14.73 -12.28
C PRO A 35 -14.75 14.40 -11.24
N ASN A 36 -15.83 13.71 -11.61
CA ASN A 36 -16.86 13.25 -10.66
C ASN A 36 -16.62 11.80 -10.22
N ASP A 37 -15.70 11.11 -10.88
CA ASP A 37 -15.29 9.77 -10.55
C ASP A 37 -14.30 9.78 -9.39
N ASN A 38 -14.79 9.44 -8.20
CA ASN A 38 -14.00 9.29 -6.97
C ASN A 38 -13.13 8.01 -6.99
N SER A 39 -12.85 7.46 -8.17
CA SER A 39 -11.96 6.32 -8.31
C SER A 39 -10.54 6.72 -7.97
N LEU A 40 -9.82 5.79 -7.35
CA LEU A 40 -8.49 6.05 -6.87
C LEU A 40 -7.49 6.10 -8.03
N CYS A 41 -6.93 7.28 -8.30
CA CYS A 41 -5.92 7.48 -9.35
C CYS A 41 -4.56 7.83 -8.74
N ILE A 42 -3.55 7.09 -9.17
CA ILE A 42 -2.17 7.17 -8.69
C ILE A 42 -1.34 7.75 -9.82
N GLN A 43 -0.74 8.92 -9.60
CA GLN A 43 0.22 9.50 -10.51
C GLN A 43 1.64 9.21 -10.03
N ILE A 44 2.45 8.64 -10.91
CA ILE A 44 3.86 8.38 -10.65
C ILE A 44 4.65 9.68 -10.83
N ILE A 45 5.44 10.06 -9.83
CA ILE A 45 6.24 11.29 -9.86
C ILE A 45 7.75 11.03 -9.94
N GLN A 46 8.16 9.77 -9.85
CA GLN A 46 9.58 9.39 -9.82
C GLN A 46 9.87 8.12 -10.62
N GLY A 47 10.97 8.13 -11.38
CA GLY A 47 11.46 6.99 -12.15
C GLY A 47 11.11 7.07 -13.64
N PRO A 48 11.38 6.01 -14.42
CA PRO A 48 11.18 6.00 -15.88
C PRO A 48 9.71 6.13 -16.28
N PHE A 49 8.79 5.76 -15.37
CA PHE A 49 7.34 5.89 -15.53
C PHE A 49 6.78 7.20 -14.96
N CYS A 50 7.62 8.20 -14.69
CA CYS A 50 7.15 9.50 -14.21
C CYS A 50 6.13 10.11 -15.18
N HIS A 51 5.08 10.71 -14.60
CA HIS A 51 3.87 11.25 -15.23
C HIS A 51 2.86 10.24 -15.75
N VAL A 52 3.08 8.93 -15.55
CA VAL A 52 2.04 7.93 -15.81
C VAL A 52 0.98 8.03 -14.71
N VAL A 53 -0.29 8.02 -15.10
CA VAL A 53 -1.44 7.95 -14.20
C VAL A 53 -2.10 6.59 -14.37
N VAL A 54 -2.21 5.87 -13.27
CA VAL A 54 -2.91 4.60 -13.19
C VAL A 54 -4.17 4.74 -12.35
N LYS A 55 -5.28 4.25 -12.89
CA LYS A 55 -6.55 4.13 -12.20
C LYS A 55 -6.62 2.76 -11.57
N TYR A 56 -6.72 2.73 -10.25
CA TYR A 56 -7.00 1.49 -9.53
C TYR A 56 -8.42 1.00 -9.88
N LYS A 57 -8.55 -0.30 -10.18
CA LYS A 57 -9.80 -0.91 -10.62
C LYS A 57 -10.42 -1.82 -9.56
N ASP A 58 -9.66 -2.82 -9.12
CA ASP A 58 -10.18 -3.89 -8.27
C ASP A 58 -9.03 -4.50 -7.46
N PHE A 59 -9.34 -4.98 -6.25
CA PHE A 59 -8.40 -5.72 -5.41
C PHE A 59 -9.09 -6.93 -4.85
N LYS A 60 -8.44 -8.08 -5.03
CA LYS A 60 -8.89 -9.37 -4.53
C LYS A 60 -7.78 -9.93 -3.67
N THR A 61 -8.05 -10.03 -2.38
CA THR A 61 -7.26 -10.87 -1.49
C THR A 61 -7.84 -12.25 -1.47
N ASP A 62 -6.97 -13.25 -1.61
CA ASP A 62 -7.38 -14.60 -1.34
C ASP A 62 -7.74 -14.72 0.16
N PRO A 63 -8.93 -15.23 0.52
CA PRO A 63 -9.33 -15.34 1.93
C PRO A 63 -8.49 -16.36 2.70
N THR A 64 -7.77 -17.21 1.97
CA THR A 64 -6.86 -18.21 2.51
C THR A 64 -5.44 -17.66 2.59
N LEU A 65 -4.90 -17.61 3.81
CA LEU A 65 -3.48 -17.43 4.03
C LEU A 65 -2.71 -18.60 3.40
N ASN A 66 -1.59 -18.28 2.76
CA ASN A 66 -0.66 -19.30 2.28
C ASN A 66 -0.05 -20.07 3.47
N ASP A 67 0.49 -21.25 3.21
CA ASP A 67 1.15 -22.10 4.21
C ASP A 67 2.31 -21.38 4.94
N ASP A 68 2.90 -20.38 4.28
CA ASP A 68 3.96 -19.49 4.80
C ASP A 68 3.43 -18.31 5.65
N GLY A 69 2.12 -18.18 5.82
CA GLY A 69 1.48 -17.08 6.55
C GLY A 69 1.38 -15.77 5.76
N THR A 70 1.66 -15.78 4.47
CA THR A 70 1.48 -14.63 3.57
C THR A 70 0.09 -14.60 2.95
N LEU A 71 -0.41 -13.42 2.60
CA LEU A 71 -1.69 -13.25 1.90
C LEU A 71 -1.42 -13.00 0.42
N THR A 72 -2.02 -13.80 -0.47
CA THR A 72 -1.91 -13.57 -1.91
C THR A 72 -2.91 -12.49 -2.33
N CYS A 73 -2.39 -11.32 -2.71
CA CYS A 73 -3.19 -10.20 -3.21
C CYS A 73 -3.10 -10.11 -4.74
N GLN A 74 -4.25 -10.01 -5.39
CA GLN A 74 -4.37 -9.67 -6.81
C GLN A 74 -4.96 -8.27 -6.91
N TYR A 75 -4.35 -7.41 -7.71
CA TYR A 75 -4.85 -6.06 -7.97
C TYR A 75 -4.92 -5.80 -9.46
N GLY A 76 -6.00 -5.13 -9.87
CA GLY A 76 -6.22 -4.65 -11.22
C GLY A 76 -6.04 -3.14 -11.27
N TYR A 77 -5.32 -2.67 -12.28
CA TYR A 77 -5.16 -1.26 -12.59
C TYR A 77 -5.32 -1.02 -14.09
N ASP A 78 -5.67 0.21 -14.46
CA ASP A 78 -5.80 0.66 -15.84
C ASP A 78 -4.93 1.90 -16.04
N ILE A 79 -4.22 1.99 -17.17
CA ILE A 79 -3.38 3.17 -17.46
C ILE A 79 -4.23 4.15 -18.25
N ILE A 80 -4.70 5.19 -17.57
CA ILE A 80 -5.60 6.19 -18.16
C ILE A 80 -4.83 7.36 -18.79
N THR A 81 -3.61 7.61 -18.34
CA THR A 81 -2.78 8.68 -18.91
C THR A 81 -1.32 8.28 -18.88
N SER A 82 -0.62 8.50 -19.98
CA SER A 82 0.82 8.30 -20.09
C SER A 82 1.44 9.45 -20.87
N PRO A 83 2.69 9.84 -20.55
CA PRO A 83 3.39 10.86 -21.33
C PRO A 83 3.71 10.30 -22.72
N SER A 84 3.60 11.12 -23.76
CA SER A 84 3.83 10.68 -25.15
C SER A 84 5.24 10.10 -25.39
N ASP A 85 6.21 10.56 -24.61
CA ASP A 85 7.60 10.14 -24.62
C ASP A 85 7.83 8.74 -23.97
N ILE A 86 6.83 8.15 -23.28
CA ILE A 86 6.99 6.88 -22.55
C ILE A 86 7.44 5.73 -23.46
N GLY A 87 6.99 5.71 -24.72
CA GLY A 87 7.35 4.68 -25.70
C GLY A 87 8.74 4.88 -26.31
N GLU A 88 9.31 6.08 -26.17
CA GLU A 88 10.67 6.40 -26.61
C GLU A 88 11.70 6.16 -25.50
N ARG A 89 11.25 6.05 -24.24
CA ARG A 89 12.11 5.74 -23.10
C ARG A 89 12.60 4.30 -23.16
N VAL A 90 13.89 4.12 -22.88
CA VAL A 90 14.48 2.79 -22.71
C VAL A 90 14.11 2.26 -21.32
N ILE A 91 12.95 1.60 -21.25
CA ILE A 91 12.48 0.90 -20.06
C ILE A 91 12.98 -0.55 -20.16
N THR A 92 13.83 -0.95 -19.22
CA THR A 92 14.29 -2.35 -19.13
C THR A 92 13.27 -3.19 -18.37
N ASP A 93 13.29 -4.52 -18.59
CA ASP A 93 12.45 -5.47 -17.86
C ASP A 93 12.59 -5.33 -16.33
N GLU A 94 13.80 -5.03 -15.85
CA GLU A 94 14.06 -4.79 -14.43
C GLU A 94 13.32 -3.54 -13.91
N GLN A 95 13.28 -2.46 -14.68
CA GLN A 95 12.53 -1.25 -14.32
C GLN A 95 11.02 -1.52 -14.31
N GLY A 96 10.52 -2.34 -15.25
CA GLY A 96 9.12 -2.80 -15.24
C GLY A 96 8.78 -3.58 -13.97
N LYS A 97 9.62 -4.54 -13.59
CA LYS A 97 9.43 -5.31 -12.36
C LYS A 97 9.44 -4.45 -11.10
N ILE A 98 10.37 -3.49 -11.01
CA ILE A 98 10.43 -2.54 -9.89
C ILE A 98 9.18 -1.66 -9.84
N PHE A 99 8.68 -1.23 -11.00
CA PHE A 99 7.45 -0.46 -11.10
C PHE A 99 6.24 -1.25 -10.58
N GLU A 100 6.05 -2.49 -11.02
CA GLU A 100 4.95 -3.34 -10.58
C GLU A 100 5.03 -3.61 -9.07
N GLU A 101 6.21 -3.91 -8.54
CA GLU A 101 6.40 -4.14 -7.10
C GLU A 101 6.06 -2.88 -6.27
N LYS A 102 6.52 -1.71 -6.72
CA LYS A 102 6.22 -0.43 -6.04
C LYS A 102 4.75 -0.05 -6.16
N LEU A 103 4.12 -0.32 -7.31
CA LEU A 103 2.70 -0.07 -7.51
C LEU A 103 1.86 -0.93 -6.56
N GLY A 104 2.20 -2.22 -6.44
CA GLY A 104 1.55 -3.10 -5.47
C GLY A 104 1.69 -2.59 -4.02
N LYS A 105 2.89 -2.13 -3.64
CA LYS A 105 3.13 -1.52 -2.31
C LYS A 105 2.32 -0.23 -2.11
N ALA A 106 2.24 0.64 -3.12
CA ALA A 106 1.45 1.86 -3.07
C ALA A 106 -0.03 1.56 -2.87
N ILE A 107 -0.59 0.62 -3.64
CA ILE A 107 -1.99 0.19 -3.51
C ILE A 107 -2.25 -0.38 -2.11
N LEU A 108 -1.33 -1.21 -1.60
CA LEU A 108 -1.47 -1.77 -0.24
C LEU A 108 -1.46 -0.65 0.82
N GLU A 109 -0.53 0.30 0.72
CA GLU A 109 -0.45 1.46 1.63
C GLU A 109 -1.74 2.27 1.65
N ILE A 110 -2.36 2.48 0.48
CA ILE A 110 -3.65 3.16 0.34
C ILE A 110 -4.78 2.36 1.00
N ILE A 111 -4.85 1.05 0.74
CA ILE A 111 -5.87 0.18 1.34
C ILE A 111 -5.71 0.12 2.86
N GLU A 112 -4.48 0.04 3.37
CA GLU A 112 -4.18 0.10 4.79
C GLU A 112 -4.59 1.45 5.39
N GLU A 113 -4.33 2.58 4.73
CA GLU A 113 -4.76 3.89 5.21
C GLU A 113 -6.31 4.02 5.25
N GLU A 114 -7.02 3.50 4.25
CA GLU A 114 -8.49 3.47 4.22
C GLU A 114 -9.07 2.52 5.29
N HIS A 115 -8.47 1.34 5.50
CA HIS A 115 -8.92 0.37 6.51
C HIS A 115 -8.61 0.84 7.94
N ILE A 116 -7.42 1.40 8.20
CA ILE A 116 -7.03 1.93 9.52
C ILE A 116 -7.91 3.12 9.90
N GLY A 117 -8.37 3.92 8.93
CA GLY A 117 -9.34 5.00 9.16
C GLY A 117 -10.75 4.52 9.54
N ASN A 118 -11.07 3.24 9.32
CA ASN A 118 -12.40 2.67 9.57
C ASN A 118 -12.43 1.65 10.73
N ASP A 119 -11.28 1.36 11.35
CA ASP A 119 -11.15 0.39 12.46
C ASP A 119 -11.29 1.04 13.86
N GLU A 120 -11.93 2.21 13.99
CA GLU A 120 -12.61 2.60 15.25
C GLU A 120 -13.89 1.78 15.50
N ASN A 121 -14.03 0.61 14.86
CA ASN A 121 -15.11 -0.35 15.13
C ASN A 121 -14.66 -1.81 14.92
N ARG A 122 -13.51 -2.19 15.48
CA ARG A 122 -13.20 -3.61 15.75
C ARG A 122 -13.02 -3.86 17.24
N ASP A 123 -13.99 -3.36 18.00
CA ASP A 123 -14.39 -4.03 19.22
C ASP A 123 -14.83 -5.45 18.85
N ASN A 124 -14.07 -6.46 19.25
CA ASN A 124 -14.54 -7.66 19.95
C ASN A 124 -13.62 -8.88 19.73
N ASN A 125 -13.11 -9.35 20.88
CA ASN A 125 -12.85 -10.75 21.20
C ASN A 125 -11.49 -11.36 20.81
N ILE A 126 -10.40 -10.85 21.39
CA ILE A 126 -9.37 -11.76 21.91
C ILE A 126 -9.88 -12.33 23.23
N LYS A 127 -10.62 -13.44 23.15
CA LYS A 127 -11.01 -14.21 24.32
C LYS A 127 -9.74 -14.65 25.02
N GLU A 128 -9.51 -14.11 26.20
CA GLU A 128 -8.46 -14.51 27.11
C GLU A 128 -8.46 -16.04 27.23
N SER A 129 -7.42 -16.68 26.72
CA SER A 129 -7.03 -18.01 27.18
C SER A 129 -6.29 -17.82 28.48
N VAL A 130 -7.02 -17.62 29.58
CA VAL A 130 -6.50 -17.87 30.91
C VAL A 130 -7.35 -18.96 31.54
N THR A 131 -6.71 -20.12 31.59
CA THR A 131 -7.01 -21.29 32.38
C THR A 131 -7.16 -20.93 33.85
N GLU A 132 -8.22 -21.39 34.49
CA GLU A 132 -8.20 -21.87 35.89
C GLU A 132 -9.21 -23.01 36.05
#